data_AF-A0A960PQ52-F1
#
_entry.id   AF-A0A960PQ52-F1
#
_cell.length_a   1.000
_cell.length_b   1.000
_cell.length_c   1.000
_cell.angle_alpha   90.00
_cell.angle_beta   90.00
_cell.angle_gamma   90.00
#
_symmetry.space_group_name_H-M   'P 1'
#
loop_
_entity.id
_entity.type
_entity.pdbx_description
1 polymer ?
#
loop_
_entity_poly.entity_id
_entity_poly.type
_entity_poly.pdbx_seq_one_letter_code
_entity_poly.pdbx_strand_id
1 'polypeptide(L)' 'FQWYLDVRKYGSCPHSGFGMGIERFVAWMTGVKHLRETIPYPRMLYKIYP' A
#
# COMPACT_ATOMS: atom_id res chain seq x y z
N PHE A 1 1.26 20.15 7.35
CA PHE A 1 0.33 19.30 8.13
C PHE A 1 -0.92 20.03 8.63
N GLN A 2 -1.03 21.35 8.45
CA GLN A 2 -2.17 22.14 8.95
C GLN A 2 -3.54 21.57 8.53
N TRP A 3 -3.70 21.26 7.24
CA TRP A 3 -4.93 20.68 6.69
C TRP A 3 -5.35 19.36 7.37
N TYR A 4 -4.40 18.51 7.76
CA TYR A 4 -4.68 17.21 8.38
C TYR A 4 -5.14 17.38 9.84
N LEU A 5 -4.63 18.42 10.52
CA LEU A 5 -5.01 18.75 11.88
C LEU A 5 -6.40 19.41 11.94
N ASP A 6 -6.76 20.20 10.92
CA ASP A 6 -8.07 20.85 10.84
C ASP A 6 -9.23 19.84 10.75
N VAL A 7 -9.00 18.65 10.17
CA VAL A 7 -9.98 17.54 10.14
C VAL A 7 -10.34 17.04 11.54
N ARG A 8 -9.42 17.13 12.50
CA ARG A 8 -9.67 16.70 13.89
C ARG A 8 -10.32 17.80 14.75
N LYS A 9 -10.38 19.04 14.24
CA LYS A 9 -10.79 20.24 14.98
C LYS A 9 -12.30 20.35 15.18
N TYR A 10 -13.10 19.78 14.29
CA TYR A 10 -14.57 19.84 14.31
C TYR A 10 -15.21 18.47 14.60
N GLY A 11 -14.79 17.82 15.70
CA GLY A 11 -15.36 16.55 16.15
C GLY A 11 -14.65 15.33 15.58
N SER A 12 -13.45 15.03 16.08
CA SER A 12 -12.75 13.77 15.76
C SER A 12 -13.35 12.61 16.55
N CYS A 13 -13.73 11.53 15.86
CA CYS A 13 -14.05 10.25 16.51
C CYS A 13 -12.75 9.44 16.76
N PRO A 14 -12.74 8.51 17.73
CA PRO A 14 -11.69 7.50 17.84
C PRO A 14 -11.68 6.67 16.54
N HIS A 15 -10.56 6.68 15.82
CA HIS A 15 -10.40 5.98 14.55
C HIS A 15 -9.09 5.19 14.56
N SER A 16 -9.13 4.02 13.96
CA SER A 16 -7.96 3.18 13.68
C SER A 16 -8.04 2.74 12.23
N GLY A 17 -6.89 2.47 11.62
CA GLY A 17 -6.82 1.90 10.28
C GLY A 17 -5.66 0.92 10.20
N PHE A 18 -5.75 0.00 9.24
CA PHE A 18 -4.64 -0.87 8.87
C PHE A 18 -4.37 -0.72 7.38
N GLY A 19 -3.12 -0.96 6.98
CA GLY A 19 -2.71 -1.02 5.59
C GLY A 19 -2.30 -2.43 5.24
N MET A 20 -2.68 -2.89 4.06
CA MET A 20 -2.34 -4.22 3.57
C MET A 20 -1.80 -4.11 2.15
N GLY A 21 -0.60 -4.65 1.91
CA GLY A 21 -0.03 -4.75 0.58
C GLY A 21 -0.62 -5.93 -0.17
N ILE A 22 -1.44 -5.67 -1.18
CA ILE A 22 -2.14 -6.70 -1.97
C ILE A 22 -1.12 -7.63 -2.63
N GLU A 23 -0.07 -7.07 -3.20
CA GLU A 23 1.00 -7.80 -3.89
C GLU A 23 1.75 -8.75 -2.95
N ARG A 24 1.91 -8.35 -1.68
CA ARG A 24 2.50 -9.17 -0.60
C ARG A 24 1.58 -10.26 -0.12
N PHE A 25 0.30 -9.95 -0.01
CA PHE A 25 -0.69 -10.97 0.33
C PHE A 25 -0.79 -12.05 -0.74
N VAL A 26 -0.82 -11.65 -2.02
CA VAL A 26 -0.84 -12.58 -3.15
C VAL A 26 0.43 -13.42 -3.19
N ALA A 27 1.60 -12.82 -2.99
CA ALA A 27 2.87 -13.56 -2.96
C ALA A 27 2.91 -14.60 -1.83
N TRP A 28 2.36 -14.26 -0.66
CA TRP A 28 2.23 -15.19 0.46
C TRP A 28 1.25 -16.33 0.16
N MET A 29 0.07 -16.04 -0.40
CA MET A 29 -0.92 -17.07 -0.77
C MET A 29 -0.41 -18.03 -1.84
N THR A 30 0.35 -17.52 -2.81
CA THR A 30 0.82 -18.30 -3.97
C THR A 30 2.20 -18.94 -3.76
N GLY A 31 2.90 -18.62 -2.66
CA GLY A 31 4.22 -19.17 -2.34
C GLY A 31 5.34 -18.65 -3.26
N VAL A 32 5.12 -17.53 -3.93
CA VAL A 32 6.04 -17.01 -4.95
C VAL A 32 7.25 -16.34 -4.29
N LYS A 33 8.46 -16.62 -4.81
CA LYS A 33 9.73 -16.17 -4.22
C LYS A 33 9.94 -14.65 -4.31
N HIS A 34 9.38 -14.00 -5.33
CA HIS A 34 9.53 -12.57 -5.55
C HIS A 34 8.21 -11.87 -5.87
N LEU A 35 7.98 -10.71 -5.24
CA LEU A 35 6.79 -9.86 -5.45
C LEU A 35 6.57 -9.40 -6.90
N ARG A 36 7.60 -9.46 -7.74
CA ARG A 36 7.54 -8.99 -9.13
C ARG A 36 6.60 -9.85 -9.97
N GLU A 37 6.51 -11.12 -9.62
CA GLU A 37 5.69 -12.11 -10.31
C GLU A 37 4.20 -11.96 -9.96
N THR A 38 3.87 -11.22 -8.89
CA THR A 38 2.48 -10.93 -8.50
C THR A 38 1.96 -9.60 -9.07
N ILE A 39 2.77 -8.88 -9.85
CA ILE A 39 2.44 -7.58 -10.43
C ILE A 39 2.53 -7.67 -11.96
N PRO A 40 1.47 -7.36 -12.72
CA PRO A 40 1.52 -7.41 -14.19
C PRO A 40 2.57 -6.49 -14.83
N TYR A 41 2.77 -5.30 -14.27
CA TYR A 41 3.78 -4.33 -14.70
C TYR A 41 4.58 -3.83 -13.50
N PRO A 42 5.61 -4.59 -13.05
CA PRO A 42 6.34 -4.26 -11.84
C PRO A 42 7.20 -3.01 -12.05
N ARG A 43 6.95 -1.96 -11.26
CA ARG A 43 7.83 -0.79 -11.22
C ARG A 43 9.05 -1.08 -10.37
N MET A 44 10.23 -0.90 -10.95
CA MET A 44 11.51 -1.06 -10.27
C MET A 44 12.37 0.18 -10.47
N LEU A 45 13.37 0.36 -9.60
CA LEU A 45 14.34 1.46 -9.71
C LEU A 45 14.97 1.55 -11.12
N TYR A 46 15.19 0.39 -11.75
CA TYR A 46 15.79 0.26 -13.07
C TYR A 46 14.79 -0.14 -14.18
N LYS A 47 13.49 -0.29 -13.87
CA LYS A 47 12.45 -0.67 -14.85
C LYS A 47 11.21 0.20 -14.66
N ILE A 48 11.06 1.18 -15.54
CA ILE A 48 9.97 2.17 -15.53
C ILE A 48 8.99 1.94 -16.69
N TYR A 49 9.47 1.40 -17.82
CA TYR A 49 8.65 1.08 -18.99
C TYR A 49 8.38 -0.44 -19.07
N PRO A 50 7.20 -0.85 -19.59
CA PRO A 50 6.85 -2.26 -19.78
C PRO A 50 7.88 -3.01 -20.63
#